data_AF-A0A835HS57-F1
#
_entry.id   AF-A0A835HS57-F1
#
_cell.length_a   1.000
_cell.length_b   1.000
_cell.length_c   1.000
_cell.angle_alpha   90.00
_cell.angle_beta   90.00
_cell.angle_gamma   90.00
#
_symmetry.space_group_name_H-M   'P 1'
#
loop_
_entity.id
_entity.type
_entity.pdbx_description
1 polymer ?
#
loop_
_entity_poly.entity_id
_entity_poly.type
_entity_poly.pdbx_seq_one_letter_code
_entity_poly.pdbx_strand_id
1 'polypeptide(L)'
;SKILTCFLLLPTAIIGHAFEARIYAENVPKGFLPAADVLNHYDPVTISSTVRVKTGVEQGDNVSMHYDPMIAKLVVWGENRSAALVKMKDCLSKFQV
;
A
#
# COMPACT_ATOMS: atom_id res chain seq x y z
N SER A 1 0.33 -35.62 16.93
CA SER A 1 -0.51 -34.50 16.46
C SER A 1 0.35 -33.38 15.91
N LYS A 2 -0.04 -32.85 14.73
CA LYS A 2 0.57 -31.77 13.92
C LYS A 2 1.80 -32.22 13.10
N ILE A 3 1.60 -32.88 11.95
CA ILE A 3 1.48 -32.26 10.60
C ILE A 3 2.70 -31.35 10.37
N LEU A 4 3.85 -31.85 9.90
CA LEU A 4 4.16 -32.38 8.56
C LEU A 4 3.98 -31.32 7.45
N THR A 5 5.13 -30.90 6.90
CA THR A 5 5.37 -30.48 5.51
C THR A 5 4.40 -29.50 4.84
N CYS A 6 4.86 -28.27 4.68
CA CYS A 6 4.81 -27.59 3.38
C CYS A 6 5.92 -26.52 3.31
N PHE A 7 7.16 -26.99 3.16
CA PHE A 7 8.32 -26.15 2.81
C PHE A 7 8.96 -26.64 1.50
N LEU A 8 8.15 -27.20 0.60
CA LEU A 8 8.59 -27.77 -0.66
C LEU A 8 7.92 -27.01 -1.81
N LEU A 9 8.77 -26.40 -2.64
CA LEU A 9 8.50 -25.94 -4.00
C LEU A 9 7.63 -24.69 -4.15
N LEU A 10 8.10 -23.55 -3.60
CA LEU A 10 7.73 -22.28 -4.22
C LEU A 10 8.50 -22.16 -5.54
N PRO A 11 7.82 -21.99 -6.70
CA PRO A 11 8.53 -21.80 -7.96
C PRO A 11 9.43 -20.56 -7.86
N THR A 12 10.71 -20.70 -8.22
CA THR A 12 11.65 -19.59 -8.41
C THR A 12 11.34 -18.77 -9.67
N ALA A 13 10.25 -19.09 -10.37
CA ALA A 13 9.76 -18.33 -11.49
C ALA A 13 9.08 -17.03 -11.02
N ILE A 14 9.33 -15.95 -11.76
CA ILE A 14 8.59 -14.69 -11.57
C ILE A 14 7.18 -14.92 -12.14
N ILE A 15 6.17 -14.87 -11.27
CA ILE A 15 4.77 -15.07 -11.65
C ILE A 15 4.03 -13.74 -11.60
N GLY A 16 3.49 -13.34 -12.75
CA GLY A 16 2.70 -12.12 -12.90
C GLY A 16 3.50 -10.82 -12.73
N HIS A 17 2.78 -9.75 -12.39
CA HIS A 17 3.31 -8.40 -12.24
C HIS A 17 2.77 -7.75 -10.98
N ALA A 18 3.60 -6.93 -10.33
CA ALA A 18 3.19 -6.12 -9.20
C ALA A 18 3.48 -4.63 -9.44
N PHE A 19 2.63 -3.78 -8.89
CA PHE A 19 2.87 -2.35 -8.77
C PHE A 19 2.88 -1.95 -7.31
N GLU A 20 3.67 -0.93 -7.01
CA GLU A 20 3.79 -0.33 -5.69
C GLU A 20 3.54 1.18 -5.80
N ALA A 21 2.72 1.69 -4.89
CA ALA A 21 2.50 3.11 -4.68
C ALA A 21 2.84 3.48 -3.23
N ARG A 22 3.60 4.56 -3.05
CA ARG A 22 3.87 5.18 -1.74
C ARG A 22 2.92 6.36 -1.58
N ILE A 23 2.17 6.34 -0.49
CA ILE A 23 1.15 7.32 -0.15
C ILE A 23 1.74 8.22 0.93
N TYR A 24 1.77 9.52 0.66
CA TYR A 24 2.46 10.52 1.45
C TYR A 24 1.49 11.55 2.01
N ALA A 25 1.75 12.02 3.23
CA ALA A 25 1.09 13.20 3.78
C ALA A 25 1.75 14.45 3.18
N GLU A 26 1.37 14.80 1.96
CA GLU A 26 1.89 15.97 1.22
C GLU A 26 0.76 16.93 0.85
N ASN A 27 1.04 18.22 0.94
CA ASN A 27 0.10 19.26 0.51
C ASN A 27 0.35 19.63 -0.96
N VAL A 28 -0.46 19.07 -1.87
CA VAL A 28 -0.34 19.30 -3.32
C VAL A 28 -0.44 20.79 -3.70
N PRO A 29 -1.44 21.57 -3.21
CA PRO A 29 -1.50 23.02 -3.46
C PRO A 29 -0.26 23.81 -2.99
N LYS A 30 0.45 23.33 -1.96
CA LYS A 30 1.67 23.96 -1.43
C LYS A 30 2.95 23.42 -2.06
N GLY A 31 2.86 22.71 -3.19
CA GLY A 31 4.02 22.20 -3.91
C GLY A 31 4.60 20.92 -3.32
N PHE A 32 3.74 20.02 -2.82
CA PHE A 32 4.12 18.72 -2.24
C PHE A 32 5.00 18.82 -0.98
N LEU A 33 4.86 19.93 -0.23
CA LEU A 33 5.52 20.03 1.07
C LEU A 33 4.93 19.00 2.05
N PRO A 34 5.76 18.38 2.91
CA PRO A 34 5.30 17.54 3.99
C PRO A 34 4.21 18.25 4.80
N ALA A 35 3.03 17.65 4.86
CA ALA A 35 1.95 18.09 5.72
C ALA A 35 2.07 17.31 7.03
N ALA A 36 2.74 17.90 8.01
CA ALA A 36 2.75 17.34 9.36
C ALA A 36 1.54 17.82 10.13
N ASP A 37 0.58 16.93 10.28
CA ASP A 37 -0.59 17.15 11.11
C ASP A 37 -1.22 15.80 11.50
N VAL A 38 -2.28 15.86 12.30
CA VAL A 38 -3.07 14.70 12.68
C VAL A 38 -3.75 14.10 11.45
N LEU A 39 -3.62 12.79 11.29
CA LEU A 39 -4.31 12.02 10.25
C LEU A 39 -5.80 11.90 10.59
N ASN A 40 -6.57 12.92 10.20
CA ASN A 40 -7.98 13.05 10.57
C ASN A 40 -8.87 11.95 9.96
N HIS A 41 -8.52 11.48 8.77
CA HIS A 41 -9.22 10.41 8.07
C HIS A 41 -8.22 9.38 7.56
N TYR A 42 -8.50 8.10 7.77
CA TYR A 42 -7.70 7.02 7.21
C TYR A 42 -8.57 5.80 6.97
N ASP A 43 -8.97 5.60 5.71
CA ASP A 43 -9.73 4.43 5.27
C ASP A 43 -8.99 3.75 4.11
N PRO A 44 -8.05 2.83 4.44
CA PRO A 44 -7.29 2.12 3.42
C PRO A 44 -8.16 1.06 2.73
N VAL A 45 -7.83 0.76 1.48
CA VAL A 45 -8.52 -0.29 0.73
C VAL A 45 -8.45 -1.67 1.40
N THR A 46 -9.51 -2.45 1.23
CA THR A 46 -9.58 -3.83 1.75
C THR A 46 -8.43 -4.69 1.23
N ILE A 47 -7.70 -5.31 2.16
CA ILE A 47 -6.60 -6.22 1.87
C ILE A 47 -7.16 -7.52 1.27
N SER A 48 -6.44 -8.09 0.30
CA SER A 48 -6.78 -9.38 -0.30
C SER A 48 -5.51 -10.16 -0.65
N SER A 49 -5.65 -11.38 -1.19
CA SER A 49 -4.51 -12.16 -1.68
C SER A 49 -3.69 -11.43 -2.77
N THR A 50 -4.25 -10.41 -3.42
CA THR A 50 -3.58 -9.66 -4.49
C THR A 50 -3.43 -8.17 -4.19
N VAL A 51 -3.84 -7.70 -3.01
CA VAL A 51 -3.75 -6.30 -2.57
C VAL A 51 -3.21 -6.27 -1.15
N ARG A 52 -2.09 -5.61 -0.95
CA ARG A 52 -1.42 -5.49 0.35
C ARG A 52 -1.18 -4.02 0.68
N VAL A 53 -1.64 -3.60 1.85
CA VAL A 53 -1.32 -2.30 2.43
C VAL A 53 -0.33 -2.53 3.57
N LYS A 54 0.76 -1.77 3.57
CA LYS A 54 1.69 -1.67 4.69
C LYS A 54 1.62 -0.24 5.21
N THR A 55 1.19 -0.07 6.46
CA THR A 55 1.14 1.22 7.14
C THR A 55 1.87 1.10 8.48
N GLY A 56 2.42 2.21 8.96
CA GLY A 56 2.92 2.37 10.33
C GLY A 56 2.12 3.38 11.13
N VAL A 57 1.02 3.89 10.56
CA VAL A 57 0.13 4.90 11.16
C VAL A 57 -1.32 4.44 11.13
N GLU A 58 -2.10 4.96 12.07
CA GLU A 58 -3.54 4.79 12.20
C GLU A 58 -4.26 6.15 12.20
N GLN A 59 -5.58 6.14 12.06
CA GLN A 59 -6.37 7.37 12.14
C GLN A 59 -6.17 8.03 13.51
N GLY A 60 -5.91 9.34 13.52
CA GLY A 60 -5.61 10.11 14.73
C GLY A 60 -4.13 10.18 15.08
N ASP A 61 -3.25 9.44 14.40
CA ASP A 61 -1.80 9.58 14.58
C ASP A 61 -1.29 10.91 14.04
N ASN A 62 -0.23 11.43 14.66
CA ASN A 62 0.46 12.61 14.19
C ASN A 62 1.61 12.21 13.26
N VAL A 63 1.53 12.61 11.98
CA VAL A 63 2.59 12.36 11.00
C VAL A 63 3.64 13.46 11.10
N SER A 64 4.86 13.11 11.48
CA SER A 64 5.96 14.07 11.64
C SER A 64 6.51 14.58 10.30
N MET A 65 6.86 15.88 10.25
CA MET A 65 7.61 16.48 9.13
C MET A 65 9.11 16.24 9.21
N HIS A 66 9.61 15.77 10.36
CA HIS A 66 11.04 15.58 10.58
C HIS A 66 11.57 14.30 9.91
N TYR A 67 10.67 13.42 9.46
CA TYR A 67 10.98 12.16 8.78
C TYR A 67 10.15 12.02 7.50
N ASP A 68 10.37 10.93 6.74
CA ASP A 68 9.58 10.58 5.56
C ASP A 68 8.09 10.49 5.93
N PRO A 69 7.21 11.40 5.48
CA PRO A 69 5.81 11.46 5.91
C PRO A 69 4.95 10.42 5.18
N MET A 70 5.49 9.20 5.03
CA MET A 70 4.83 8.12 4.32
C MET A 70 3.74 7.54 5.20
N ILE A 71 2.49 7.63 4.73
CA ILE A 71 1.31 7.09 5.38
C ILE A 71 1.27 5.57 5.13
N ALA A 72 1.36 5.17 3.85
CA ALA A 72 1.20 3.77 3.49
C ALA A 72 1.94 3.40 2.20
N LYS A 73 2.23 2.10 2.10
CA LYS A 73 2.71 1.43 0.90
C LYS A 73 1.62 0.48 0.42
N LEU A 74 1.01 0.81 -0.72
CA LEU A 74 0.03 -0.01 -1.40
C LEU A 74 0.72 -0.85 -2.48
N VAL A 75 0.59 -2.16 -2.39
CA VAL A 75 1.14 -3.10 -3.37
C VAL A 75 0.00 -3.93 -3.94
N VAL A 76 -0.11 -3.97 -5.26
CA VAL A 76 -1.07 -4.84 -5.95
C VAL A 76 -0.36 -5.81 -6.87
N TRP A 77 -0.96 -6.97 -7.09
CA TRP A 77 -0.48 -7.99 -8.00
C TRP A 77 -1.55 -8.38 -9.03
N GLY A 78 -1.13 -8.75 -10.23
CA GLY A 78 -1.97 -9.30 -11.29
C GLY A 78 -1.20 -10.25 -12.21
N GLU A 79 -1.94 -11.08 -12.94
CA GLU A 79 -1.36 -12.10 -13.83
C GLU A 79 -0.55 -11.50 -14.98
N ASN A 80 -0.88 -10.28 -15.40
CA ASN A 80 -0.15 -9.51 -16.39
C ASN A 80 -0.07 -8.03 -15.98
N ARG A 81 0.83 -7.28 -16.62
CA ARG A 81 1.08 -5.86 -16.31
C ARG A 81 -0.20 -5.01 -16.40
N SER A 82 -1.03 -5.22 -17.42
CA SER A 82 -2.25 -4.43 -17.61
C SER A 82 -3.26 -4.68 -16.49
N ALA A 83 -3.47 -5.94 -16.10
CA ALA A 83 -4.35 -6.31 -15.00
C ALA A 83 -3.88 -5.71 -13.66
N ALA A 84 -2.57 -5.76 -13.39
CA ALA A 84 -2.00 -5.15 -12.20
C ALA A 84 -2.17 -3.62 -12.19
N LEU A 85 -2.05 -2.96 -13.36
CA LEU A 85 -2.20 -1.51 -13.49
C LEU A 85 -3.66 -1.06 -13.28
N VAL A 86 -4.63 -1.77 -13.89
CA VAL A 86 -6.06 -1.49 -13.69
C VAL A 86 -6.40 -1.64 -12.20
N LYS A 87 -5.96 -2.74 -11.58
CA LYS A 87 -6.15 -2.95 -10.14
C LYS A 87 -5.51 -1.85 -9.30
N MET A 88 -4.31 -1.38 -9.64
CA MET A 88 -3.67 -0.28 -8.92
C MET A 88 -4.52 1.00 -9.01
N LYS A 89 -5.03 1.34 -10.20
CA LYS A 89 -5.93 2.49 -10.38
C LYS A 89 -7.20 2.37 -9.55
N ASP A 90 -7.81 1.19 -9.54
CA ASP A 90 -9.03 0.93 -8.77
C ASP A 90 -8.79 0.99 -7.26
N CYS A 91 -7.63 0.53 -6.78
CA CYS A 91 -7.27 0.65 -5.37
C CYS A 91 -6.97 2.10 -5.00
N LEU A 92 -6.22 2.84 -5.82
CA LEU A 92 -5.90 4.24 -5.54
C LEU A 92 -7.15 5.13 -5.54
N SER A 93 -8.14 4.88 -6.40
CA SER A 93 -9.39 5.66 -6.40
C SER A 93 -10.26 5.43 -5.18
N LYS A 94 -10.07 4.29 -4.48
CA LYS A 94 -10.79 3.93 -3.26
C LYS A 94 -10.01 4.23 -1.98
N PHE A 95 -8.73 4.57 -2.08
CA PHE A 95 -7.90 4.86 -0.92
C PHE A 95 -8.22 6.27 -0.40
N GLN A 96 -8.62 6.39 0.87
CA GLN A 96 -9.00 7.68 1.45
C GLN A 96 -8.09 8.03 2.64
N VAL A 97 -7.59 9.26 2.62
CA VAL A 97 -6.71 9.92 3.59
C VAL A 97 -7.07 11.40 3.62
#